data_AF-A0A7Z9C7Z6-F1
#
_entry.id   AF-A0A7Z9C7Z6-F1
#
_cell.length_a   1.000
_cell.length_b   1.000
_cell.length_c   1.000
_cell.angle_alpha   90.00
_cell.angle_beta   90.00
_cell.angle_gamma   90.00
#
_symmetry.space_group_name_H-M   'P 1'
#
loop_
_entity.id
_entity.type
_entity.pdbx_description
1 polymer ?
#
loop_
_entity_poly.entity_id
_entity_poly.type
_entity_poly.pdbx_seq_one_letter_code
_entity_poly.pdbx_strand_id
1 'polypeptide(L)'
;MKKPNVHDLASLAKAPVTDPVITANPAPTRPASTTISRPGQTRTKIAVYMEQSEAERTRAAYNALPATSRPPSFSQWLATIIAQAVDQTEKTTGPLHGIPAGQLRKGRPLNP
;
A
#
# COMPACT_ATOMS: atom_id res chain seq x y z
N MET A 1 13.36 31.97 51.26
CA MET A 1 13.59 31.63 49.83
C MET A 1 13.98 32.89 49.08
N LYS A 2 15.21 33.01 48.57
CA LYS A 2 15.68 34.18 47.81
C LYS A 2 15.19 34.07 46.36
N LYS A 3 14.60 35.15 45.82
CA LYS A 3 14.14 35.21 44.42
C LYS A 3 15.36 35.28 43.48
N PRO A 4 15.38 34.56 42.35
CA PRO A 4 16.47 34.65 41.38
C PRO A 4 16.49 36.04 40.73
N ASN A 5 17.69 36.58 40.57
CA ASN A 5 17.96 37.93 40.08
C ASN A 5 17.87 37.94 38.54
N VAL A 6 17.03 38.80 37.98
CA VAL A 6 16.62 38.77 36.56
C VAL A 6 17.72 39.32 35.62
N HIS A 7 18.77 39.91 36.19
CA HIS A 7 19.86 40.51 35.43
C HIS A 7 20.86 39.51 34.84
N ASP A 8 20.91 38.26 35.33
CA ASP A 8 21.80 37.22 34.77
C ASP A 8 21.31 36.64 33.43
N LEU A 9 20.06 36.93 33.03
CA LEU A 9 19.51 36.48 31.75
C LEU A 9 19.87 37.39 30.57
N ALA A 10 20.34 38.62 30.84
CA ALA A 10 20.63 39.61 29.80
C ALA A 10 22.03 39.46 29.17
N SER A 11 22.88 38.57 29.70
CA SER A 11 24.27 38.40 29.26
C SER A 11 24.52 37.16 28.41
N LEU A 12 23.48 36.39 28.08
CA LEU A 12 23.59 35.33 27.07
C LEU A 12 23.64 35.97 25.68
N ALA A 13 24.87 36.28 25.26
CA ALA A 13 25.18 36.68 23.90
C ALA A 13 24.57 35.65 22.93
N LYS A 14 23.74 36.14 22.02
CA LYS A 14 23.11 35.35 20.97
C LYS A 14 24.22 34.70 20.15
N ALA A 15 24.29 33.38 20.14
CA ALA A 15 25.20 32.64 19.28
C ALA A 15 24.97 33.09 17.81
N PRO A 16 26.03 33.29 17.01
CA PRO A 16 25.85 33.62 15.61
C PRO A 16 25.08 32.49 14.93
N VAL A 17 23.87 32.81 14.46
CA VAL A 17 23.07 31.91 13.63
C VAL A 17 23.67 31.98 12.24
N THR A 18 24.63 31.12 11.97
CA THR A 18 24.96 30.74 10.60
C THR A 18 23.86 29.79 10.13
N ASP A 19 22.79 30.37 9.59
CA ASP A 19 21.83 29.62 8.79
C ASP A 19 22.56 29.12 7.54
N PRO A 20 22.68 27.80 7.31
CA PRO A 20 23.08 27.33 6.01
C PRO A 20 21.97 27.73 5.03
N VAL A 21 22.31 28.52 4.01
CA VAL A 21 21.43 28.67 2.84
C VAL A 21 21.31 27.28 2.22
N ILE A 22 20.24 26.56 2.56
CA ILE A 22 19.85 25.35 1.85
C ILE A 22 19.32 25.83 0.51
N THR A 23 20.22 25.92 -0.47
CA THR A 23 19.84 25.93 -1.89
C THR A 23 18.83 24.80 -2.05
N ALA A 24 17.61 25.12 -2.46
CA ALA A 24 16.55 24.14 -2.61
C ALA A 24 17.05 23.02 -3.53
N ASN A 25 17.43 21.90 -2.92
CA ASN A 25 17.76 20.68 -3.65
C ASN A 25 16.49 20.29 -4.41
N PRO A 26 16.56 19.98 -5.71
CA PRO A 26 15.39 19.51 -6.44
C PRO A 26 14.78 18.35 -5.66
N ALA A 27 13.45 18.41 -5.48
CA ALA A 27 12.69 17.40 -4.74
C ALA A 27 13.20 15.99 -5.11
N PRO A 28 13.35 15.08 -4.13
CA PRO A 28 13.84 13.74 -4.44
C PRO A 28 12.91 13.14 -5.49
N THR A 29 13.45 12.95 -6.69
CA THR A 29 12.77 12.21 -7.74
C THR A 29 12.51 10.85 -7.13
N ARG A 30 11.23 10.54 -6.86
CA ARG A 30 10.80 9.25 -6.33
C ARG A 30 11.60 8.18 -7.08
N PRO A 31 12.40 7.35 -6.39
CA PRO A 31 13.20 6.35 -7.08
C PRO A 31 12.25 5.53 -7.93
N ALA A 32 12.50 5.51 -9.24
CA ALA A 32 11.84 4.57 -10.11
C ALA A 32 12.05 3.21 -9.45
N SER A 33 10.95 2.57 -9.05
CA SER A 33 10.99 1.25 -8.45
C SER A 33 11.45 0.30 -9.54
N THR A 34 12.76 0.19 -9.70
CA THR A 34 13.43 -0.82 -10.51
C THR A 34 13.30 -2.12 -9.72
N THR A 35 12.10 -2.68 -9.77
CA THR A 35 11.90 -4.06 -9.33
C THR A 35 12.73 -4.90 -10.29
N ILE A 36 13.91 -5.33 -9.84
CA ILE A 36 14.72 -6.32 -10.52
C ILE A 36 13.86 -7.59 -10.59
N SER A 37 13.20 -7.79 -11.74
CA SER A 37 12.46 -9.01 -12.02
C SER A 37 13.45 -10.17 -12.00
N ARG A 38 13.45 -10.93 -10.91
CA ARG A 38 14.00 -12.30 -10.96
C ARG A 38 13.24 -13.03 -12.08
N PRO A 39 13.89 -13.83 -12.93
CA PRO A 39 13.22 -14.71 -13.88
C PRO A 39 12.55 -15.83 -13.09
N GLY A 40 11.38 -15.52 -12.52
CA GLY A 40 10.63 -16.37 -11.63
C GLY A 40 9.23 -15.81 -11.54
N GLN A 41 8.31 -16.42 -12.29
CA GLN A 41 6.88 -16.10 -12.35
C GLN A 41 6.58 -14.60 -12.49
N THR A 42 6.29 -14.18 -13.71
CA THR A 42 5.64 -12.89 -13.95
C THR A 42 4.30 -12.86 -13.19
N ARG A 43 4.29 -12.18 -12.03
CA ARG A 43 3.09 -11.97 -11.23
C ARG A 43 2.37 -10.73 -11.73
N THR A 44 1.08 -10.88 -12.02
CA THR A 44 0.23 -9.76 -12.44
C THR A 44 -0.54 -9.21 -11.25
N LYS A 45 -0.53 -7.89 -11.07
CA LYS A 45 -1.31 -7.22 -10.03
C LYS A 45 -2.76 -7.06 -10.50
N ILE A 46 -3.70 -7.48 -9.66
CA ILE A 46 -5.13 -7.19 -9.80
C ILE A 46 -5.52 -6.31 -8.61
N ALA A 47 -6.18 -5.18 -8.89
CA ALA A 47 -6.74 -4.30 -7.86
C ALA A 47 -8.27 -4.37 -7.93
N VAL A 48 -8.90 -4.62 -6.79
CA VAL A 48 -10.36 -4.70 -6.65
C VAL A 48 -10.80 -3.58 -5.71
N TYR A 49 -11.78 -2.80 -6.14
CA TYR A 49 -12.43 -1.80 -5.31
C TYR A 49 -13.73 -2.38 -4.76
N MET A 50 -13.98 -2.15 -3.47
CA MET A 50 -15.16 -2.63 -2.73
C MET A 50 -15.53 -1.58 -1.69
N GLU A 51 -16.74 -1.65 -1.14
CA GLU A 51 -17.12 -0.77 -0.04
C GLU A 51 -16.24 -1.02 1.19
N GLN A 52 -16.05 0.00 2.03
CA GLN A 52 -15.21 -0.12 3.22
C GLN A 52 -15.70 -1.24 4.15
N SER A 53 -17.01 -1.35 4.35
CA SER A 53 -17.66 -2.38 5.17
C SER A 53 -17.32 -3.79 4.68
N GLU A 54 -17.31 -4.01 3.36
CA GLU A 54 -16.96 -5.28 2.73
C GLU A 54 -15.46 -5.60 2.88
N ALA A 55 -14.60 -4.59 2.72
CA ALA A 55 -13.16 -4.75 2.92
C ALA A 55 -12.82 -5.15 4.37
N GLU A 56 -13.48 -4.54 5.35
CA GLU A 56 -13.32 -4.85 6.77
C GLU A 56 -13.81 -6.27 7.08
N ARG A 57 -14.99 -6.65 6.58
CA ARG A 57 -15.51 -8.03 6.72
C ARG A 57 -14.58 -9.07 6.11
N THR A 58 -13.99 -8.76 4.95
CA THR A 58 -13.06 -9.67 4.26
C THR A 58 -11.78 -9.88 5.09
N ARG A 59 -11.23 -8.81 5.68
CA ARG A 59 -10.08 -8.91 6.60
C ARG A 59 -10.42 -9.68 7.87
N ALA A 60 -11.61 -9.44 8.44
CA ALA A 60 -12.09 -10.15 9.61
C ALA A 60 -12.23 -11.66 9.33
N ALA A 61 -12.77 -12.03 8.18
CA ALA A 61 -12.91 -13.43 7.76
C ALA A 61 -11.56 -14.15 7.68
N TYR A 62 -10.55 -13.54 7.05
CA TYR A 62 -9.19 -14.10 7.03
C TYR A 62 -8.62 -14.29 8.45
N ASN A 63 -8.82 -13.29 9.32
CA ASN A 63 -8.31 -13.36 10.68
C ASN A 63 -9.08 -14.33 11.58
N ALA A 64 -10.28 -14.74 11.21
CA ALA A 64 -11.06 -15.75 11.90
C ALA A 64 -10.64 -17.19 11.53
N LEU A 65 -9.89 -17.38 10.44
CA LEU A 65 -9.44 -18.71 10.02
C LEU A 65 -8.55 -19.36 11.09
N PRO A 66 -8.71 -20.67 11.39
CA PRO A 66 -7.79 -21.41 12.24
C PRO A 66 -6.34 -21.29 11.75
N ALA A 67 -5.37 -21.14 12.66
CA ALA A 67 -3.98 -20.95 12.29
C ALA A 67 -3.41 -22.11 11.45
N THR A 68 -3.92 -23.33 11.65
CA THR A 68 -3.53 -24.54 10.91
C THR A 68 -4.01 -24.54 9.45
N SER A 69 -5.08 -23.80 9.14
CA SER A 69 -5.67 -23.74 7.80
C SER A 69 -5.52 -22.36 7.15
N ARG A 70 -4.92 -21.39 7.84
CA ARG A 70 -4.76 -20.02 7.36
C ARG A 70 -3.62 -19.97 6.34
N PRO A 71 -3.85 -19.47 5.12
CA PRO A 71 -2.76 -19.26 4.18
C PRO A 71 -1.70 -18.30 4.74
N PRO A 72 -0.45 -18.36 4.27
CA PRO A 72 0.65 -17.51 4.75
C PRO A 72 0.40 -16.00 4.67
N SER A 73 -0.48 -15.55 3.77
CA SER A 73 -0.82 -14.14 3.63
C SER A 73 -2.26 -13.92 3.20
N PHE A 74 -2.80 -12.75 3.54
CA PHE A 74 -4.12 -12.29 3.11
C PHE A 74 -4.25 -12.27 1.58
N SER A 75 -3.23 -11.75 0.88
CA SER A 75 -3.23 -11.70 -0.59
C SER A 75 -3.24 -13.09 -1.22
N GLN A 76 -2.52 -14.06 -0.63
CA GLN A 76 -2.55 -15.45 -1.09
C GLN A 76 -3.93 -16.08 -0.86
N TRP A 77 -4.54 -15.86 0.30
CA TRP A 77 -5.89 -16.33 0.60
C TRP A 77 -6.92 -15.76 -0.39
N LEU A 78 -6.88 -14.45 -0.67
CA LEU A 78 -7.74 -13.84 -1.68
C LEU A 78 -7.50 -14.41 -3.08
N ALA A 79 -6.24 -14.60 -3.47
CA ALA A 79 -5.90 -15.18 -4.77
C ALA A 79 -6.48 -16.60 -4.90
N THR A 80 -6.47 -17.41 -3.84
CA THR A 80 -7.08 -18.75 -3.87
C THR A 80 -8.59 -18.72 -4.02
N ILE A 81 -9.28 -17.77 -3.37
CA ILE A 81 -10.74 -17.60 -3.52
C ILE A 81 -11.09 -17.19 -4.96
N ILE A 82 -10.34 -16.23 -5.52
CA ILE A 82 -10.54 -15.78 -6.90
C ILE A 82 -10.31 -16.94 -7.87
N ALA A 83 -9.22 -17.71 -7.70
CA ALA A 83 -8.93 -18.87 -8.54
C ALA A 83 -10.05 -19.92 -8.48
N GLN A 84 -10.57 -20.23 -7.28
CA GLN A 84 -11.71 -21.15 -7.13
C GLN A 84 -12.97 -20.65 -7.83
N ALA A 85 -13.24 -19.34 -7.78
CA ALA A 85 -14.37 -18.75 -8.49
C ALA A 85 -14.20 -18.82 -10.02
N VAL A 86 -12.96 -18.65 -10.51
CA VAL A 86 -12.62 -18.81 -11.93
C VAL A 86 -12.82 -20.26 -12.36
N ASP A 87 -12.26 -21.23 -11.63
CA ASP A 87 -12.42 -22.67 -11.90
C ASP A 87 -13.91 -23.07 -11.93
N GLN A 88 -14.72 -22.50 -11.02
CA GLN A 88 -16.15 -22.75 -10.98
C GLN A 88 -16.88 -22.15 -12.19
N THR A 89 -16.42 -21.01 -12.69
CA THR A 89 -16.95 -20.39 -13.91
C THR A 89 -16.55 -21.21 -15.14
N GLU A 90 -15.31 -21.68 -15.22
CA GLU A 90 -14.86 -22.54 -16.33
C GLU A 90 -15.66 -23.84 -16.43
N LYS A 91 -16.07 -24.42 -15.30
CA LYS A 91 -16.94 -25.60 -15.29
C LYS A 91 -18.32 -25.35 -15.90
N THR A 92 -18.84 -24.12 -15.83
CA THR A 92 -20.17 -23.79 -16.34
C THR A 92 -20.15 -23.21 -17.75
N THR A 93 -19.11 -22.44 -18.10
CA THR A 93 -19.03 -21.72 -19.39
C THR A 93 -18.05 -22.34 -20.39
N GLY A 94 -17.24 -23.31 -19.98
CA GLY A 94 -16.11 -23.82 -20.74
C GLY A 94 -14.81 -23.01 -20.52
N PRO A 95 -13.72 -23.35 -21.21
CA PRO A 95 -12.39 -22.76 -20.99
C PRO A 95 -12.38 -21.24 -21.16
N LEU A 96 -11.79 -20.53 -20.20
CA LEU A 96 -11.64 -19.07 -20.29
C LEU A 96 -10.31 -18.71 -20.96
N HIS A 97 -10.35 -17.69 -21.81
CA HIS A 97 -9.16 -17.15 -22.46
C HIS A 97 -8.81 -15.79 -21.86
N GLY A 98 -7.50 -15.53 -21.71
CA GLY A 98 -7.00 -14.25 -21.22
C GLY A 98 -7.44 -13.11 -22.14
N ILE A 99 -8.04 -12.08 -21.55
CA ILE A 99 -8.45 -10.87 -22.27
C ILE A 99 -7.25 -9.92 -22.35
N PRO A 100 -6.80 -9.49 -23.55
CA PRO A 100 -5.75 -8.50 -23.70
C PRO A 100 -6.03 -7.21 -22.93
N ALA A 101 -4.96 -6.55 -22.49
CA ALA A 101 -5.06 -5.26 -21.83
C ALA A 101 -5.86 -4.27 -22.70
N GLY A 102 -6.82 -3.57 -22.09
CA GLY A 102 -7.64 -2.55 -22.76
C GLY A 102 -8.95 -3.04 -23.38
N GLN A 103 -9.23 -4.35 -23.39
CA GLN A 103 -10.51 -4.87 -23.87
C GLN A 103 -11.59 -4.95 -22.78
N LEU A 104 -11.20 -5.06 -21.51
CA LEU A 104 -12.13 -4.89 -20.41
C LEU A 104 -12.48 -3.40 -20.27
N ARG A 105 -13.79 -3.11 -20.18
CA ARG A 105 -14.27 -1.77 -19.81
C ARG A 105 -13.59 -1.38 -18.50
N LYS A 106 -12.74 -0.34 -18.53
CA LYS A 106 -12.23 0.26 -17.31
C LYS A 106 -13.46 0.72 -16.52
N GLY A 107 -13.65 0.17 -15.33
CA GLY A 107 -14.76 0.55 -14.45
C GLY A 107 -14.80 2.07 -14.29
N ARG A 108 -16.00 2.62 -14.06
CA ARG A 108 -16.14 4.05 -13.77
C ARG A 108 -15.28 4.35 -12.53
N PRO A 109 -14.42 5.39 -12.57
CA PRO A 109 -13.71 5.79 -11.36
C PRO A 109 -14.73 6.06 -10.26
N LEU A 110 -14.52 5.44 -9.11
CA LEU A 110 -15.22 5.75 -7.87
C LEU A 110 -14.71 7.14 -7.45
N ASN A 111 -15.33 8.19 -7.97
CA ASN A 111 -15.04 9.54 -7.51
C ASN A 111 -15.68 9.74 -6.12
N PRO A 112 -14.99 10.46 -5.21
CA PRO A 112 -15.53 10.88 -3.92
C PRO A 112 -16.71 11.84 -4.07
#